data_AF-A0A923Z1G7-F1
#
_entry.id   AF-A0A923Z1G7-F1
#
_cell.length_a   1.000
_cell.length_b   1.000
_cell.length_c   1.000
_cell.angle_alpha   90.00
_cell.angle_beta   90.00
_cell.angle_gamma   90.00
#
_symmetry.space_group_name_H-M   'P 1'
#
loop_
_entity.id
_entity.type
_entity.pdbx_description
1 polymer ?
#
loop_
_entity_poly.entity_id
_entity_poly.type
_entity_poly.pdbx_seq_one_letter_code
_entity_poly.pdbx_strand_id
1 'polypeptide(L)' 'QSANISAKLLKELGGGRMIGPLLVGMSKAVQIAPMTSGASDLVTMAVLAASGVVR' A
#
# COMPACT_ATOMS: atom_id res chain seq x y z
N GLN A 1 5.04 7.13 -14.64
CA GLN A 1 4.15 8.23 -14.16
C GLN A 1 2.66 7.89 -14.38
N SER A 2 2.30 7.27 -15.50
CA SER A 2 0.95 6.75 -15.80
C SER A 2 0.35 5.91 -14.67
N ALA A 3 1.11 4.97 -14.09
CA ALA A 3 0.64 4.10 -13.01
C ALA A 3 0.10 4.85 -11.77
N ASN A 4 0.69 5.99 -11.40
CA ASN A 4 0.21 6.78 -10.25
C ASN A 4 -1.14 7.47 -10.57
N ILE A 5 -1.28 7.97 -11.80
CA ILE A 5 -2.54 8.57 -12.26
C ILE A 5 -3.62 7.50 -12.36
N SER A 6 -3.32 6.36 -12.99
CA SER A 6 -4.25 5.23 -13.08
C SER A 6 -4.65 4.68 -11.72
N ALA A 7 -3.72 4.57 -10.76
CA ALA A 7 -4.04 4.19 -9.39
C ALA A 7 -5.03 5.19 -8.78
N LYS A 8 -4.73 6.49 -8.79
CA LYS A 8 -5.66 7.50 -8.24
C LYS A 8 -7.03 7.46 -8.91
N LEU A 9 -7.09 7.30 -10.23
CA LEU A 9 -8.37 7.14 -10.94
C LEU A 9 -9.12 5.88 -10.50
N LEU A 10 -8.44 4.75 -10.32
CA LEU A 10 -9.03 3.53 -9.78
C LEU A 10 -9.48 3.69 -8.32
N LYS A 11 -8.80 4.52 -7.52
CA LYS A 11 -9.24 4.84 -6.16
C LYS A 11 -10.57 5.59 -6.17
N GLU A 12 -10.66 6.62 -7.02
CA GLU A 12 -11.82 7.50 -7.08
C GLU A 12 -13.02 6.83 -7.79
N LEU A 13 -12.77 6.02 -8.82
CA LEU A 13 -13.82 5.39 -9.63
C LEU A 13 -14.16 3.95 -9.21
N GLY A 14 -13.21 3.23 -8.59
CA GLY A 14 -13.31 1.79 -8.34
C GLY A 14 -14.12 1.40 -7.10
N GLY A 15 -14.56 2.34 -6.26
CA GLY A 15 -15.42 2.11 -5.10
C GLY A 15 -14.88 1.17 -4.00
N GLY A 16 -13.71 0.57 -4.22
CA GLY A 16 -13.07 -0.40 -3.33
C GLY A 16 -11.96 0.23 -2.47
N ARG A 17 -11.54 -0.51 -1.45
CA ARG A 17 -10.42 -0.10 -0.58
C ARG A 17 -9.10 -0.34 -1.30
N MET A 18 -8.46 0.73 -1.73
CA MET A 18 -7.09 0.65 -2.26
C MET A 18 -6.10 0.41 -1.11
N ILE A 19 -5.30 -0.65 -1.23
CA ILE A 19 -4.17 -0.93 -0.35
C ILE A 19 -2.89 -0.58 -1.12
N GLY A 20 -2.22 0.50 -0.72
CA GLY A 20 -0.98 0.95 -1.36
C GLY A 20 -0.52 2.32 -0.87
N PRO A 21 0.73 2.74 -1.16
CA PRO A 21 1.72 2.07 -2.00
C PRO A 21 2.27 0.79 -1.35
N LEU A 22 2.64 -0.22 -2.14
CA LEU A 22 3.34 -1.44 -1.70
C LEU A 22 4.79 -1.38 -2.19
N LEU A 23 5.75 -1.60 -1.29
CA LEU A 23 7.17 -1.59 -1.61
C LEU A 23 7.63 -3.02 -1.80
N VAL A 24 8.15 -3.32 -2.99
CA VAL A 24 8.56 -4.67 -3.41
C VAL A 24 10.07 -4.77 -3.67
N GLY A 25 10.67 -5.92 -3.36
CA GLY A 25 12.10 -6.20 -3.62
C GLY A 25 13.09 -5.61 -2.61
N MET A 26 12.66 -5.30 -1.38
CA MET A 26 13.52 -4.78 -0.32
C MET A 26 14.16 -5.92 0.49
N SER A 27 15.44 -5.79 0.89
CA SER A 27 16.12 -6.81 1.70
C SER A 27 15.57 -6.96 3.13
N LYS A 28 14.77 -5.99 3.59
CA LYS A 28 14.09 -5.97 4.89
C LYS A 28 12.62 -5.61 4.69
N ALA A 29 11.76 -6.09 5.60
CA ALA A 29 10.34 -5.76 5.62
C ALA A 29 10.13 -4.27 5.90
N VAL A 30 9.90 -3.48 4.85
CA VAL A 30 9.70 -2.02 4.93
C VAL A 30 8.49 -1.64 4.10
N GLN A 31 7.58 -0.86 4.66
CA GLN A 31 6.37 -0.40 3.97
C GLN A 31 6.05 1.06 4.31
N ILE A 32 5.66 1.85 3.31
CA ILE A 32 5.30 3.27 3.48
C ILE A 32 3.79 3.38 3.65
N ALA A 33 3.36 4.00 4.75
CA ALA A 33 1.97 4.36 5.00
C ALA A 33 1.76 5.87 4.75
N PRO A 34 0.64 6.26 4.11
CA PRO A 34 0.23 7.68 4.05
C PRO A 34 0.07 8.29 5.45
N MET A 35 0.39 9.57 5.62
CA MET A 35 0.25 10.24 6.94
C MET A 35 -1.21 10.32 7.42
N THR A 36 -2.17 10.19 6.53
CA THR A 36 -3.61 10.18 6.84
C THR A 36 -4.15 8.78 7.17
N SER A 37 -3.28 7.78 7.36
CA SER A 37 -3.70 6.39 7.60
C SER A 37 -4.23 6.19 9.01
N GLY A 38 -5.35 5.49 9.14
CA GLY A 38 -5.88 5.08 10.44
C GLY A 38 -5.09 3.91 11.04
N ALA A 39 -5.32 3.64 12.34
CA ALA A 39 -4.63 2.57 13.05
C ALA A 39 -4.79 1.19 12.38
N SER A 40 -5.99 0.85 11.90
CA SER A 40 -6.24 -0.43 11.22
C SER A 40 -5.47 -0.57 9.90
N ASP A 41 -5.28 0.53 9.17
CA ASP A 41 -4.48 0.54 7.93
C ASP A 41 -3.00 0.34 8.25
N LEU A 42 -2.48 0.96 9.32
CA LEU A 42 -1.11 0.76 9.75
C LEU A 42 -0.82 -0.69 10.14
N VAL A 43 -1.73 -1.34 10.88
CA VAL A 43 -1.59 -2.75 11.25
C VAL A 43 -1.62 -3.63 10.00
N THR A 44 -2.53 -3.36 9.06
CA THR A 44 -2.61 -4.09 7.79
C THR A 44 -1.31 -3.96 7.00
N MET A 45 -0.76 -2.75 6.90
CA MET A 45 0.49 -2.49 6.18
C MET A 45 1.70 -3.13 6.87
N ALA A 46 1.73 -3.16 8.20
CA ALA A 46 2.78 -3.84 8.96
C ALA A 46 2.75 -5.36 8.77
N VAL A 47 1.56 -5.96 8.78
CA VAL A 47 1.37 -7.39 8.49
C VAL A 47 1.78 -7.70 7.06
N LEU A 48 1.37 -6.88 6.09
CA LEU A 48 1.78 -7.05 4.69
C LEU A 48 3.31 -6.98 4.53
N ALA A 49 3.98 -6.03 5.20
CA ALA A 49 5.43 -5.92 5.20
C ALA A 49 6.12 -7.15 5.82
N ALA A 50 5.65 -7.60 6.99
CA ALA A 50 6.23 -8.71 7.74
C ALA A 50 5.94 -10.08 7.10
N SER A 51 4.78 -10.24 6.46
CA SER A 51 4.35 -11.50 5.85
C SER A 51 5.22 -11.95 4.68
N GLY A 52 6.11 -11.10 4.17
CA GLY A 52 7.05 -11.48 3.11
C GLY A 52 6.34 -11.90 1.82
N VAL A 53 5.07 -11.53 1.63
CA VAL A 53 4.30 -11.72 0.38
C VAL A 53 4.98 -11.00 -0.79
N VAL A 54 5.82 -10.05 -0.44
CA VAL A 54 6.56 -9.17 -1.30
C VAL A 54 8.05 -9.49 -1.13
N ARG A 55 8.56 -10.47 -1.89
CA ARG A 55 9.98 -10.80 -1.99
C ARG A 55 10.54 -10.26 -3.29
#